data_AF-A0A0K3AX50-F1
#
_entry.id   AF-A0A0K3AX50-F1
#
_cell.length_a   1.000
_cell.length_b   1.000
_cell.length_c   1.000
_cell.angle_alpha   90.00
_cell.angle_beta   90.00
_cell.angle_gamma   90.00
#
_symmetry.space_group_name_H-M   'P 1'
#
loop_
_entity.id
_entity.type
_entity.pdbx_description
1 polymer ?
#
loop_
_entity_poly.entity_id
_entity_poly.type
_entity_poly.pdbx_seq_one_letter_code
_entity_poly.pdbx_strand_id
1 'polypeptide(L)'
;MYSAFGKFFPFAIGKEPGFTKFRVLPNQSQKTRKYVYQDVTTIPFVYFLHDILKLQKIDFAWIDIEGGEFEFLEKIHNDVQFCQFNIEVHSRFAPAGAQVFHDFIFRVLEEQKYVFLQSMHTGGGVHRMFFLNVQDKECLAKYFNNY
;
A
#
# COMPACT_ATOMS: atom_id res chain seq x y z
N MET A 1 0.22 -8.59 -21.88
CA MET A 1 1.58 -8.52 -21.29
C MET A 1 1.60 -8.77 -19.78
N TYR A 2 0.49 -8.58 -19.02
CA TYR A 2 0.52 -8.70 -17.55
C TYR A 2 -0.03 -10.02 -16.94
N SER A 3 -0.53 -10.97 -17.74
CA SER A 3 -1.22 -12.17 -17.21
C SER A 3 -0.30 -13.31 -16.74
N ALA A 4 1.01 -13.21 -16.97
CA ALA A 4 1.95 -14.28 -16.61
C ALA A 4 2.28 -14.32 -15.10
N PHE A 5 2.12 -13.20 -14.39
CA PHE A 5 2.52 -13.06 -12.98
C PHE A 5 1.42 -12.49 -12.09
N GLY A 6 0.18 -12.36 -12.61
CA GLY A 6 -0.94 -11.86 -11.83
C GLY A 6 -2.11 -11.36 -12.66
N LYS A 7 -3.10 -10.81 -11.97
CA LYS A 7 -4.26 -10.15 -12.58
C LYS A 7 -4.08 -8.64 -12.51
N PHE A 8 -4.06 -8.00 -13.67
CA PHE A 8 -4.02 -6.54 -13.77
C PHE A 8 -5.44 -5.98 -13.79
N PHE A 9 -5.68 -4.92 -13.02
CA PHE A 9 -6.97 -4.23 -12.95
C PHE A 9 -6.82 -2.82 -13.51
N PRO A 10 -7.58 -2.43 -14.56
CA PRO A 10 -7.42 -1.15 -15.23
C PRO A 10 -8.19 -0.02 -14.53
N PHE A 11 -8.06 0.09 -13.21
CA PHE A 11 -8.62 1.15 -12.39
C PHE A 11 -7.64 1.52 -11.27
N ALA A 12 -7.77 2.73 -10.74
CA ALA A 12 -7.00 3.17 -9.58
C ALA A 12 -7.70 2.77 -8.28
N ILE A 13 -6.91 2.64 -7.22
CA ILE A 13 -7.44 2.55 -5.86
C ILE A 13 -7.46 3.97 -5.28
N GLY A 14 -8.62 4.37 -4.75
CA GLY A 14 -8.79 5.68 -4.11
C GLY A 14 -9.60 5.58 -2.83
N LYS A 15 -9.78 6.71 -2.15
CA LYS A 15 -10.63 6.81 -0.96
C LYS A 15 -12.12 6.65 -1.30
N GLU A 16 -12.56 7.33 -2.36
CA GLU A 16 -13.97 7.34 -2.81
C GLU A 16 -14.12 6.75 -4.21
N PRO A 17 -15.28 6.14 -4.54
CA PRO A 17 -15.57 5.70 -5.90
C PRO A 17 -15.81 6.90 -6.82
N GLY A 18 -15.37 6.78 -8.08
CA GLY A 18 -15.67 7.80 -9.10
C GLY A 18 -14.54 8.01 -10.10
N PHE A 19 -14.32 9.26 -10.49
CA PHE A 19 -13.21 9.68 -11.34
C PHE A 19 -12.31 10.63 -10.56
N THR A 20 -11.03 10.31 -10.49
CA THR A 20 -10.03 11.16 -9.84
C THR A 20 -8.86 11.39 -10.79
N LYS A 21 -8.32 12.61 -10.74
CA LYS A 21 -7.25 13.03 -11.62
C LYS A 21 -5.90 12.56 -11.07
N PHE A 22 -5.34 11.51 -11.68
CA PHE A 22 -4.04 10.96 -11.28
C PHE A 22 -2.95 11.32 -12.26
N ARG A 23 -1.71 11.34 -11.75
CA ARG A 23 -0.51 11.45 -12.56
C ARG A 23 -0.13 10.06 -13.08
N VAL A 24 -0.51 9.76 -14.31
CA VAL A 24 -0.27 8.45 -14.95
C VAL A 24 0.86 8.52 -15.95
N LEU A 25 1.54 7.38 -16.15
CA LEU A 25 2.54 7.23 -17.20
C LEU A 25 1.93 6.44 -18.38
N PRO A 26 1.41 7.13 -19.42
CA PRO A 26 0.85 6.46 -20.59
C PRO A 26 1.96 5.78 -21.37
N ASN A 27 1.62 4.67 -22.05
CA ASN A 27 2.51 3.96 -22.98
C ASN A 27 3.87 3.60 -22.35
N GLN A 28 3.85 2.75 -21.32
CA GLN A 28 5.05 2.25 -20.62
C GLN A 28 6.14 1.66 -21.56
N SER A 29 5.80 1.31 -22.80
CA SER A 29 6.72 0.79 -23.82
C SER A 29 7.53 1.84 -24.58
N GLN A 30 7.27 3.14 -24.40
CA GLN A 30 7.96 4.21 -25.15
C GLN A 30 9.19 4.78 -24.42
N LYS A 31 10.24 5.10 -25.19
CA LYS A 31 11.53 5.61 -24.67
C LYS A 31 11.42 6.98 -23.98
N THR A 32 10.49 7.83 -24.41
CA THR A 32 10.24 9.14 -23.80
C THR A 32 9.07 9.04 -22.82
N ARG A 33 9.37 8.65 -21.59
CA ARG A 33 8.41 8.52 -20.49
C ARG A 33 8.06 9.90 -19.95
N LYS A 34 6.83 10.37 -20.16
CA LYS A 34 6.33 11.59 -19.52
C LYS A 34 5.02 11.31 -18.81
N TYR A 35 4.99 11.63 -17.52
CA TYR A 35 3.77 11.60 -16.74
C TYR A 35 2.80 12.67 -17.22
N VAL A 36 1.53 12.32 -17.34
CA VAL A 36 0.43 13.24 -17.64
C VAL A 36 -0.68 13.07 -16.63
N TYR A 37 -1.47 14.12 -16.41
CA TYR A 37 -2.66 13.99 -15.59
C TYR A 37 -3.82 13.47 -16.44
N GLN A 38 -4.47 12.40 -15.97
CA GLN A 38 -5.66 11.83 -16.60
C GLN A 38 -6.71 11.52 -15.54
N ASP A 39 -7.98 11.61 -15.91
CA ASP A 39 -9.07 11.13 -15.08
C ASP A 39 -9.10 9.61 -15.14
N VAL A 40 -8.95 8.98 -13.99
CA VAL A 40 -8.94 7.52 -13.85
C VAL A 40 -10.11 7.11 -12.97
N THR A 41 -10.77 6.03 -13.32
CA THR A 41 -11.79 5.42 -12.47
C THR A 41 -11.16 4.94 -11.17
N THR A 42 -11.69 5.37 -10.04
CA THR A 42 -11.29 4.93 -8.70
C THR A 42 -12.28 3.95 -8.11
N ILE A 43 -11.73 2.94 -7.44
CA ILE A 43 -12.48 2.02 -6.61
C ILE A 43 -11.95 2.09 -5.17
N PRO A 44 -12.83 2.08 -4.15
CA PRO A 44 -12.39 2.07 -2.75
C PRO A 44 -11.52 0.86 -2.42
N PHE A 45 -10.45 1.10 -1.64
CA PHE A 45 -9.46 0.07 -1.28
C PHE A 45 -10.09 -1.18 -0.64
N VAL A 46 -10.95 -0.99 0.37
CA VAL A 46 -11.57 -2.10 1.11
C VAL A 46 -12.53 -2.91 0.22
N TYR A 47 -13.29 -2.23 -0.63
CA TYR A 47 -14.16 -2.88 -1.62
C TYR A 47 -13.35 -3.70 -2.62
N PHE A 48 -12.21 -3.18 -3.09
CA PHE A 48 -11.35 -3.93 -3.98
C PHE A 48 -10.86 -5.23 -3.32
N LEU A 49 -10.41 -5.19 -2.07
CA LEU A 49 -9.91 -6.37 -1.37
C LEU A 49 -11.02 -7.40 -1.10
N HIS A 50 -12.12 -6.98 -0.48
CA HIS A 50 -13.15 -7.91 0.00
C HIS A 50 -14.18 -8.29 -1.06
N ASP A 51 -14.57 -7.35 -1.92
CA ASP A 51 -15.65 -7.58 -2.88
C ASP A 51 -15.13 -8.01 -4.26
N ILE A 52 -13.99 -7.47 -4.70
CA ILE A 52 -13.42 -7.83 -6.01
C ILE A 52 -12.47 -9.03 -5.89
N LEU A 53 -11.50 -8.98 -4.96
CA LEU A 53 -10.52 -10.05 -4.80
C LEU A 53 -11.01 -11.19 -3.90
N LYS A 54 -12.07 -10.97 -3.12
CA LYS A 54 -12.60 -11.93 -2.13
C LYS A 54 -11.56 -12.34 -1.09
N LEU A 55 -10.65 -11.43 -0.74
CA LEU A 55 -9.62 -11.65 0.27
C LEU A 55 -10.08 -11.06 1.60
N GLN A 56 -10.26 -11.91 2.61
CA GLN A 56 -10.52 -11.46 3.98
C GLN A 56 -9.22 -11.26 4.76
N LYS A 57 -8.22 -12.09 4.47
CA LYS A 57 -6.89 -12.07 5.07
C LYS A 57 -5.84 -12.11 3.96
N ILE A 58 -4.80 -11.31 4.12
CA ILE A 58 -3.74 -11.16 3.13
C ILE A 58 -2.43 -11.55 3.78
N ASP A 59 -1.82 -12.61 3.25
CA ASP A 59 -0.56 -13.13 3.78
C ASP A 59 0.59 -12.14 3.63
N PHE A 60 0.75 -11.64 2.40
CA PHE A 60 1.84 -10.77 2.00
C PHE A 60 1.32 -9.69 1.06
N ALA A 61 1.70 -8.44 1.32
CA ALA A 61 1.48 -7.35 0.39
C ALA A 61 2.74 -6.49 0.22
N TRP A 62 2.93 -5.96 -0.98
CA TRP A 62 3.88 -4.88 -1.24
C TRP A 62 3.09 -3.68 -1.72
N ILE A 63 3.22 -2.57 -1.00
CA ILE A 63 2.53 -1.32 -1.22
C ILE A 63 3.56 -0.26 -1.55
N ASP A 64 3.34 0.45 -2.64
CA ASP A 64 4.17 1.57 -3.09
C ASP A 64 3.33 2.85 -3.00
N ILE A 65 3.78 3.82 -2.20
CA ILE A 65 3.07 5.06 -1.87
C ILE A 65 3.72 6.22 -2.61
N GLU A 66 3.04 6.68 -3.64
CA GLU A 66 3.40 7.83 -4.47
C GLU A 66 2.38 8.98 -4.36
N GLY A 67 1.78 9.18 -3.18
CA GLY A 67 0.96 10.35 -2.84
C GLY A 67 -0.51 10.06 -2.62
N GLY A 68 -1.23 9.51 -3.59
CA GLY A 68 -2.67 9.24 -3.43
C GLY A 68 -2.96 8.16 -2.39
N GLU A 69 -1.96 7.31 -2.14
CA GLU A 69 -2.07 6.11 -1.33
C GLU A 69 -2.00 6.38 0.18
N PHE A 70 -1.59 7.59 0.59
CA PHE A 70 -1.60 7.98 2.01
C PHE A 70 -3.02 7.92 2.60
N GLU A 71 -4.05 8.15 1.79
CA GLU A 71 -5.44 8.21 2.25
C GLU A 71 -6.00 6.87 2.75
N PHE A 72 -5.36 5.74 2.42
CA PHE A 72 -5.80 4.42 2.85
C PHE A 72 -4.85 3.72 3.83
N LEU A 73 -3.83 4.40 4.36
CA LEU A 73 -3.00 3.89 5.46
C LEU A 73 -3.82 3.54 6.70
N GLU A 74 -4.82 4.36 7.03
CA GLU A 74 -5.74 4.06 8.13
C GLU A 74 -6.55 2.77 7.86
N LYS A 75 -6.96 2.56 6.60
CA LYS A 75 -7.72 1.36 6.19
C LYS A 75 -6.87 0.10 6.28
N ILE A 76 -5.59 0.17 5.95
CA ILE A 76 -4.62 -0.91 6.15
C ILE A 76 -4.54 -1.33 7.63
N HIS A 77 -4.60 -0.36 8.54
CA HIS A 77 -4.56 -0.63 9.97
C HIS A 77 -5.88 -1.15 10.54
N ASN A 78 -7.02 -0.54 10.19
CA ASN A 78 -8.31 -0.84 10.82
C ASN A 78 -9.08 -1.97 10.16
N ASP A 79 -9.15 -1.94 8.82
CA ASP A 79 -10.16 -2.68 8.07
C ASP A 79 -9.57 -3.92 7.38
N VAL A 80 -8.24 -4.01 7.27
CA VAL A 80 -7.56 -5.10 6.57
C VAL A 80 -6.75 -5.97 7.53
N GLN A 81 -6.83 -7.29 7.34
CA GLN A 81 -5.99 -8.26 8.04
C GLN A 81 -4.80 -8.66 7.17
N PHE A 82 -3.70 -7.94 7.29
CA PHE A 82 -2.41 -8.36 6.75
C PHE A 82 -1.67 -9.25 7.76
N CYS A 83 -1.02 -10.31 7.30
CA CYS A 83 0.01 -10.98 8.09
C CYS A 83 1.34 -10.25 7.96
N GLN A 84 1.79 -9.95 6.74
CA GLN A 84 2.95 -9.11 6.52
C GLN A 84 2.71 -8.16 5.36
N PHE A 85 3.22 -6.95 5.47
CA PHE A 85 3.26 -6.03 4.33
C PHE A 85 4.52 -5.17 4.34
N ASN A 86 4.94 -4.81 3.13
CA ASN A 86 6.05 -3.89 2.91
C ASN A 86 5.50 -2.60 2.35
N ILE A 87 5.95 -1.47 2.89
CA ILE A 87 5.62 -0.15 2.37
C ILE A 87 6.89 0.51 1.83
N GLU A 88 6.78 1.03 0.61
CA GLU A 88 7.70 2.00 0.03
C GLU A 88 7.04 3.39 0.06
N VAL A 89 7.70 4.38 0.68
CA VAL A 89 7.19 5.76 0.79
C VAL A 89 8.14 6.72 0.10
N HIS A 90 7.61 7.50 -0.85
CA HIS A 90 8.37 8.51 -1.57
C HIS A 90 8.30 9.89 -0.87
N SER A 91 9.46 10.45 -0.51
CA SER A 91 9.57 11.73 0.22
C SER A 91 9.13 12.95 -0.59
N ARG A 92 9.00 12.83 -1.92
CA ARG A 92 8.55 13.90 -2.83
C ARG A 92 7.12 14.39 -2.54
N PHE A 93 6.40 13.72 -1.64
CA PHE A 93 5.03 14.02 -1.22
C PHE A 93 4.93 14.64 0.19
N ALA A 94 6.06 15.07 0.77
CA ALA A 94 6.10 15.94 1.94
C ALA A 94 5.73 17.40 1.53
N PRO A 95 4.93 18.15 2.32
CA PRO A 95 4.64 17.94 3.75
C PRO A 95 3.33 17.21 4.09
N ALA A 96 2.32 17.19 3.21
CA ALA A 96 1.00 16.66 3.56
C ALA A 96 1.00 15.15 3.89
N GLY A 97 1.75 14.34 3.13
CA GLY A 97 1.84 12.90 3.38
C GLY A 97 2.68 12.53 4.62
N ALA A 98 3.58 13.42 5.05
CA ALA A 98 4.47 13.14 6.17
C ALA A 98 3.72 13.04 7.51
N GLN A 99 2.73 13.91 7.74
CA GLN A 99 1.92 13.86 8.96
C GLN A 99 1.04 12.61 9.00
N VAL A 100 0.36 12.30 7.90
CA VAL A 100 -0.50 11.09 7.80
C VAL A 100 0.32 9.83 8.07
N PHE A 101 1.53 9.78 7.50
CA PHE A 101 2.44 8.68 7.72
C PHE A 101 2.99 8.61 9.15
N HIS A 102 3.35 9.74 9.75
CA HIS A 102 3.71 9.84 11.16
C HIS A 102 2.61 9.24 12.04
N ASP A 103 1.37 9.72 11.89
CA ASP A 103 0.24 9.30 12.72
C ASP A 103 -0.07 7.81 12.57
N PHE A 104 0.06 7.28 11.34
CA PHE A 104 -0.03 5.85 11.10
C PHE A 104 1.01 5.04 11.88
N ILE A 105 2.30 5.45 11.87
CA ILE A 105 3.36 4.73 12.59
C ILE A 105 3.15 4.78 14.09
N PHE A 106 2.82 5.94 14.65
CA PHE A 106 2.58 6.06 16.09
C PHE A 106 1.40 5.20 16.53
N ARG A 107 0.33 5.16 15.74
CA ARG A 107 -0.80 4.27 16.02
C ARG A 107 -0.42 2.80 15.99
N VAL A 108 0.39 2.37 15.01
CA VAL A 108 0.91 0.99 14.94
C VAL A 108 1.70 0.63 16.20
N LEU A 109 2.52 1.56 16.70
CA LEU A 109 3.33 1.37 17.90
C LEU A 109 2.47 1.33 19.17
N GLU A 110 1.48 2.21 19.29
CA GLU A 110 0.56 2.27 20.44
C GLU A 110 -0.34 1.02 20.53
N GLU A 111 -0.94 0.61 19.42
CA GLU A 111 -1.84 -0.53 19.38
C GLU A 111 -1.10 -1.87 19.31
N GLN A 112 0.21 -1.87 19.03
CA GLN A 112 1.06 -3.06 18.94
C GLN A 112 0.53 -4.14 17.98
N LYS A 113 -0.25 -3.75 16.96
CA LYS A 113 -0.79 -4.68 15.97
C LYS A 113 0.30 -5.25 15.08
N TYR A 114 1.23 -4.39 14.67
CA TYR A 114 2.35 -4.76 13.82
C TYR A 114 3.68 -4.44 14.51
N VAL A 115 4.64 -5.34 14.40
CA VAL A 115 6.05 -5.00 14.63
C VAL A 115 6.54 -4.24 13.40
N PHE A 116 7.10 -3.06 13.65
CA PHE A 116 7.68 -2.18 12.65
C PHE A 116 9.21 -2.26 12.70
N LEU A 117 9.82 -2.70 11.59
CA LEU A 117 11.29 -2.74 11.46
C LEU A 117 11.83 -1.38 11.03
N GLN A 118 13.10 -1.11 11.38
CA GLN A 118 13.77 0.15 11.05
C GLN A 118 13.62 0.51 9.56
N SER A 119 13.15 1.73 9.30
CA SER A 119 13.05 2.27 7.94
C SER A 119 14.43 2.28 7.26
N MET A 120 14.51 1.70 6.08
CA MET A 120 15.70 1.75 5.23
C MET A 120 15.54 2.81 4.14
N HIS A 121 16.47 3.77 4.08
CA HIS A 121 16.57 4.69 2.96
C HIS A 121 17.25 3.99 1.77
N THR A 122 16.58 3.97 0.62
CA THR A 122 17.04 3.22 -0.56
C THR A 122 17.61 4.09 -1.68
N GLY A 123 17.67 5.42 -1.47
CA GLY A 123 18.10 6.40 -2.47
C GLY A 123 16.91 7.17 -3.07
N GLY A 124 17.17 8.34 -3.66
CA GLY A 124 16.13 9.14 -4.33
C GLY A 124 15.00 9.65 -3.42
N GLY A 125 15.18 9.63 -2.09
CA GLY A 125 14.15 10.02 -1.13
C GLY A 125 13.11 8.93 -0.85
N VAL A 126 13.46 7.67 -1.07
CA VAL A 126 12.55 6.54 -0.89
C VAL A 126 12.87 5.77 0.39
N HIS A 127 11.84 5.51 1.19
CA HIS A 127 11.94 4.78 2.45
C HIS A 127 11.18 3.46 2.36
N ARG A 128 11.86 2.36 2.71
CA ARG A 128 11.27 1.01 2.74
C ARG A 128 11.16 0.48 4.14
N MET A 129 10.05 -0.18 4.39
CA MET A 129 9.66 -0.62 5.71
C MET A 129 8.90 -1.93 5.67
N PHE A 130 9.01 -2.68 6.75
CA PHE A 130 8.47 -4.03 6.87
C PHE A 130 7.61 -4.10 8.14
N PHE A 131 6.43 -4.68 7.99
CA PHE A 131 5.45 -4.81 9.05
C PHE A 131 4.98 -6.25 9.18
N LEU A 132 4.98 -6.77 10.39
CA LEU A 132 4.53 -8.13 10.69
C LEU A 132 3.45 -8.09 11.76
N ASN A 133 2.31 -8.70 11.49
CA ASN A 133 1.19 -8.78 12.42
C ASN A 133 1.52 -9.76 13.54
N VAL A 134 1.58 -9.24 14.76
CA VAL A 134 1.92 -10.01 15.96
C VAL A 134 0.73 -10.27 16.87
N GLN A 135 -0.44 -9.71 16.55
CA GLN A 135 -1.68 -9.99 17.29
C GLN A 135 -2.43 -11.21 16.74
N ASP A 136 -2.29 -11.48 15.45
CA ASP A 136 -2.89 -12.65 14.81
C ASP A 136 -2.00 -13.89 14.98
N LYS A 137 -2.51 -14.90 15.69
CA LYS A 137 -1.77 -16.14 16.01
C LYS A 137 -1.39 -16.95 14.77
N GLU A 138 -2.24 -16.95 13.74
CA GLU A 138 -1.95 -17.67 12.49
C GLU A 138 -0.87 -16.94 11.69
N CYS A 139 -0.90 -15.59 11.68
CA CYS A 139 0.17 -14.80 11.10
C CYS A 139 1.50 -15.05 11.83
N LEU A 140 1.51 -15.01 13.16
CA LEU A 140 2.71 -15.36 13.94
C LEU A 140 3.22 -16.77 13.62
N ALA A 141 2.32 -17.75 13.60
CA ALA A 141 2.69 -19.13 13.30
C ALA A 141 3.36 -19.26 11.92
N LYS A 142 2.84 -18.54 10.92
CA LYS A 142 3.39 -18.55 9.56
C LYS A 142 4.84 -18.07 9.47
N TYR A 143 5.22 -17.08 10.27
CA TYR A 143 6.56 -16.49 10.22
C TYR A 143 7.53 -17.03 11.28
N PHE A 144 7.03 -17.61 12.38
CA PHE A 144 7.87 -17.99 13.52
C PHE A 144 7.75 -19.46 13.97
N ASN A 145 6.67 -20.18 13.67
CA ASN A 145 6.47 -21.55 14.20
C ASN A 145 7.11 -22.66 13.34
N ASN A 146 8.12 -22.35 12.52
CA ASN A 146 8.94 -23.36 11.84
C ASN A 146 10.11 -23.88 12.72
N TYR A 147 9.95 -23.82 14.04
CA TYR A 147 10.84 -24.40 15.06
C TYR A 147 10.05 -25.27 16.03
#